data_AF-A0A7W0T1J7-F1
#
_entry.id   AF-A0A7W0T1J7-F1
#
_cell.length_a   1.000
_cell.length_b   1.000
_cell.length_c   1.000
_cell.angle_alpha   90.00
_cell.angle_beta   90.00
_cell.angle_gamma   90.00
#
_symmetry.space_group_name_H-M   'P 1'
#
loop_
_entity.id
_entity.type
_entity.pdbx_description
1 polymer ?
#
loop_
_entity_poly.entity_id
_entity_poly.type
_entity_poly.pdbx_seq_one_letter_code
_entity_poly.pdbx_strand_id
1 'polypeptide(L)'
;MTFPTPRAMGQRLGWDQLPEHVRDAIEGWLGEPVATATTMTGGFSPGLAARLVTASGRRVFAKAVCSVPNPVAPTFHRREILVASRLPAVAPTPRLLWSFDEGGEGWVVLVFEDIEGRPPAQPWVARELDRVIDALNALSADLTPSPVAASEIGDISSFGPLVGGNWFRLRFDNPPEVDPWVRRHLDRLIEAEERVLDVSRGETLLHLDLRGDNMLLTDGGVMIVDWPHARVGAAWIDAVGFAPSLSMEGGPEPEELIARLDATRATDPDHLTLGIIEIAGFFTHQGSLPPVEGLSGLREFQEAQGAVARRWIAQRTEWA
;
A
#
# COMPACT_ATOMS: atom_id res chain seq x y z
N MET A 1 -1.78 -25.22 15.23
CA MET A 1 -2.37 -25.16 13.88
C MET A 1 -2.06 -23.78 13.33
N THR A 2 -1.13 -23.69 12.38
CA THR A 2 -0.86 -22.45 11.66
C THR A 2 -2.04 -22.17 10.74
N PHE A 3 -2.87 -21.21 11.11
CA PHE A 3 -3.88 -20.69 10.19
C PHE A 3 -3.16 -20.08 8.97
N PRO A 4 -3.69 -20.22 7.75
CA PRO A 4 -3.11 -19.57 6.58
C PRO A 4 -3.13 -18.06 6.79
N THR A 5 -2.02 -17.38 6.50
CA THR A 5 -1.95 -15.92 6.53
C THR A 5 -3.07 -15.33 5.67
N PRO A 6 -3.91 -14.41 6.19
CA PRO A 6 -4.94 -13.76 5.41
C PRO A 6 -4.32 -13.10 4.17
N ARG A 7 -4.99 -13.22 3.02
CA ARG A 7 -4.56 -12.59 1.76
C ARG A 7 -5.51 -11.49 1.37
N ALA A 8 -5.00 -10.48 0.67
CA ALA A 8 -5.86 -9.46 0.06
C ALA A 8 -6.77 -10.09 -1.01
N MET A 9 -8.09 -10.05 -0.80
CA MET A 9 -9.09 -10.70 -1.65
C MET A 9 -10.26 -9.76 -1.97
N GLY A 10 -10.08 -8.91 -2.99
CA GLY A 10 -11.17 -8.13 -3.60
C GLY A 10 -11.82 -8.86 -4.80
N GLN A 11 -13.11 -8.60 -5.04
CA GLN A 11 -13.79 -9.03 -6.26
C GLN A 11 -13.36 -8.15 -7.45
N ARG A 12 -12.64 -8.73 -8.40
CA ARG A 12 -12.18 -8.04 -9.62
C ARG A 12 -13.19 -8.20 -10.76
N LEU A 13 -13.31 -7.15 -11.57
CA LEU A 13 -14.04 -7.23 -12.83
C LEU A 13 -13.18 -7.93 -13.89
N GLY A 14 -13.79 -8.78 -14.69
CA GLY A 14 -13.21 -9.31 -15.92
C GLY A 14 -13.29 -8.29 -17.06
N TRP A 15 -12.43 -8.46 -18.06
CA TRP A 15 -12.42 -7.62 -19.27
C TRP A 15 -13.79 -7.50 -19.93
N ASP A 16 -14.47 -8.63 -20.14
CA ASP A 16 -15.77 -8.69 -20.81
C ASP A 16 -16.93 -8.09 -19.98
N GLN A 17 -16.68 -7.76 -18.71
CA GLN A 17 -17.65 -7.09 -17.84
C GLN A 17 -17.52 -5.56 -17.91
N LEU A 18 -16.47 -5.04 -18.56
CA LEU A 18 -16.35 -3.61 -18.79
C LEU A 18 -17.37 -3.14 -19.84
N PRO A 19 -17.94 -1.94 -19.68
CA PRO A 19 -18.75 -1.33 -20.73
C PRO A 19 -18.01 -1.24 -22.06
N GLU A 20 -18.75 -1.37 -23.15
CA GLU A 20 -18.21 -1.34 -24.52
C GLU A 20 -17.35 -0.10 -24.77
N HIS A 21 -17.84 1.10 -24.45
CA HIS A 21 -17.09 2.34 -24.65
C HIS A 21 -15.74 2.39 -23.90
N VAL A 22 -15.61 1.72 -22.74
CA VAL A 22 -14.34 1.64 -22.00
C VAL A 22 -13.37 0.70 -22.70
N ARG A 23 -13.87 -0.45 -23.18
CA ARG A 23 -13.07 -1.39 -23.97
C ARG A 23 -12.62 -0.75 -25.28
N ASP A 24 -13.52 -0.06 -25.96
CA ASP A 24 -13.25 0.67 -27.20
C ASP A 24 -12.20 1.77 -26.99
N ALA A 25 -12.23 2.48 -25.85
CA ALA A 25 -11.23 3.49 -25.55
C ALA A 25 -9.82 2.88 -25.41
N ILE A 26 -9.71 1.73 -24.73
CA ILE A 26 -8.44 1.01 -24.56
C ILE A 26 -7.97 0.44 -25.90
N GLU A 27 -8.83 -0.24 -26.66
CA GLU A 27 -8.50 -0.82 -27.97
C GLU A 27 -8.18 0.26 -29.01
N GLY A 28 -8.88 1.39 -28.97
CA GLY A 28 -8.61 2.56 -29.80
C GLY A 28 -7.23 3.15 -29.54
N TRP A 29 -6.78 3.21 -28.28
CA TRP A 29 -5.40 3.59 -27.95
C TRP A 29 -4.38 2.51 -28.32
N LEU A 30 -4.71 1.23 -28.14
CA LEU A 30 -3.85 0.12 -28.56
C LEU A 30 -3.66 0.09 -30.09
N GLY A 31 -4.67 0.54 -30.84
CA GLY A 31 -4.73 0.50 -32.30
C GLY A 31 -5.19 -0.85 -32.86
N GLU A 32 -5.56 -1.79 -31.99
CA GLU A 32 -6.04 -3.12 -32.35
C GLU A 32 -6.83 -3.75 -31.18
N PRO A 33 -7.69 -4.75 -31.46
CA PRO A 33 -8.47 -5.42 -30.42
C PRO A 33 -7.61 -6.18 -29.40
N VAL A 34 -8.12 -6.29 -28.18
CA VAL A 34 -7.56 -7.19 -27.16
C VAL A 34 -7.93 -8.62 -27.53
N ALA A 35 -6.92 -9.45 -27.80
CA ALA A 35 -7.10 -10.86 -28.14
C ALA A 35 -7.27 -11.74 -26.90
N THR A 36 -6.55 -11.42 -25.81
CA THR A 36 -6.68 -12.12 -24.53
C THR A 36 -6.54 -11.15 -23.37
N ALA A 37 -7.32 -11.38 -22.31
CA ALA A 37 -7.23 -10.64 -21.06
C ALA A 37 -7.10 -11.63 -19.89
N THR A 38 -6.08 -11.44 -19.06
CA THR A 38 -5.88 -12.23 -17.84
C THR A 38 -6.07 -11.33 -16.64
N THR A 39 -7.20 -11.50 -15.93
CA THR A 39 -7.47 -10.78 -14.69
C THR A 39 -6.52 -11.26 -13.59
N MET A 40 -5.84 -10.31 -12.96
CA MET A 40 -4.97 -10.60 -11.82
C MET A 40 -5.80 -10.83 -10.56
N THR A 41 -5.42 -11.85 -9.80
CA THR A 41 -6.01 -12.12 -8.48
C THR A 41 -5.21 -11.40 -7.40
N GLY A 42 -5.90 -10.87 -6.39
CA GLY A 42 -5.29 -10.15 -5.26
C GLY A 42 -5.63 -8.65 -5.20
N GLY A 43 -5.21 -8.01 -4.11
CA GLY A 43 -5.53 -6.62 -3.76
C GLY A 43 -6.99 -6.43 -3.31
N PHE A 44 -7.30 -5.22 -2.81
CA PHE A 44 -8.64 -4.87 -2.28
C PHE A 44 -9.44 -3.92 -3.18
N SER A 45 -8.94 -3.54 -4.37
CA SER A 45 -9.67 -2.59 -5.21
C SER A 45 -10.78 -3.29 -6.02
N PRO A 46 -12.02 -2.79 -5.98
CA PRO A 46 -13.04 -3.20 -6.94
C PRO A 46 -12.65 -2.68 -8.33
N GLY A 47 -12.88 -3.46 -9.38
CA GLY A 47 -12.58 -3.06 -10.76
C GLY A 47 -11.68 -4.02 -11.52
N LEU A 48 -11.34 -3.65 -12.76
CA LEU A 48 -10.40 -4.39 -13.59
C LEU A 48 -8.98 -4.18 -13.07
N ALA A 49 -8.22 -5.26 -12.98
CA ALA A 49 -6.77 -5.26 -12.97
C ALA A 49 -6.32 -6.45 -13.82
N ALA A 50 -5.86 -6.21 -15.04
CA ALA A 50 -5.64 -7.28 -16.01
C ALA A 50 -4.43 -7.04 -16.90
N ARG A 51 -3.74 -8.13 -17.23
CA ARG A 51 -2.80 -8.16 -18.35
C ARG A 51 -3.59 -8.34 -19.64
N LEU A 52 -3.40 -7.42 -20.59
CA LEU A 52 -4.04 -7.45 -21.90
C LEU A 52 -3.00 -7.79 -22.95
N VAL A 53 -3.35 -8.68 -23.87
CA VAL A 53 -2.51 -9.05 -25.01
C VAL A 53 -3.33 -8.88 -26.28
N THR A 54 -2.77 -8.14 -27.23
CA THR A 54 -3.35 -7.91 -28.55
C THR A 54 -3.03 -9.03 -29.53
N ALA A 55 -3.64 -9.02 -30.72
CA ALA A 55 -3.37 -10.02 -31.76
C ALA A 55 -1.92 -9.97 -32.28
N SER A 56 -1.30 -8.78 -32.28
CA SER A 56 0.13 -8.62 -32.64
C SER A 56 1.11 -9.11 -31.56
N GLY A 57 0.61 -9.43 -30.35
CA GLY A 57 1.42 -9.83 -29.21
C GLY A 57 1.87 -8.67 -28.31
N ARG A 58 1.43 -7.42 -28.57
CA ARG A 58 1.67 -6.29 -27.65
C ARG A 58 0.99 -6.58 -26.31
N ARG A 59 1.75 -6.45 -25.20
CA ARG A 59 1.31 -6.67 -23.82
C ARG A 59 1.24 -5.36 -23.03
N VAL A 60 0.19 -5.17 -22.26
CA VAL A 60 0.03 -4.05 -21.30
C VAL A 60 -0.67 -4.52 -20.03
N PHE A 61 -0.52 -3.77 -18.94
CA PHE A 61 -1.30 -3.97 -17.73
C PHE A 61 -2.31 -2.84 -17.57
N ALA A 62 -3.60 -3.16 -17.48
CA ALA A 62 -4.68 -2.19 -17.37
C ALA A 62 -5.37 -2.29 -16.01
N LYS A 63 -5.61 -1.13 -15.40
CA LYS A 63 -6.52 -0.95 -14.26
C LYS A 63 -7.72 -0.12 -14.71
N ALA A 64 -8.93 -0.49 -14.33
CA ALA A 64 -10.12 0.30 -14.63
C ALA A 64 -11.15 0.23 -13.50
N VAL A 65 -11.71 1.38 -13.13
CA VAL A 65 -12.71 1.49 -12.07
C VAL A 65 -13.73 2.58 -12.35
N CYS A 66 -14.91 2.49 -11.78
CA CYS A 66 -15.91 3.55 -11.74
C CYS A 66 -16.43 3.75 -10.30
N SER A 67 -17.36 4.69 -10.10
CA SER A 67 -17.91 5.02 -8.78
C SER A 67 -18.79 3.92 -8.16
N VAL A 68 -19.11 2.86 -8.91
CA VAL A 68 -19.98 1.76 -8.45
C VAL A 68 -19.19 0.46 -8.48
N PRO A 69 -19.17 -0.34 -7.40
CA PRO A 69 -19.92 -0.15 -6.15
C PRO A 69 -19.28 0.83 -5.15
N ASN A 70 -18.07 1.33 -5.43
CA ASN A 70 -17.30 2.13 -4.47
C ASN A 70 -17.04 3.56 -4.98
N PRO A 71 -17.76 4.58 -4.45
CA PRO A 71 -17.66 5.96 -4.92
C PRO A 71 -16.27 6.59 -4.76
N VAL A 72 -15.45 6.09 -3.84
CA VAL A 72 -14.10 6.62 -3.62
C VAL A 72 -13.04 6.00 -4.53
N ALA A 73 -13.33 4.87 -5.19
CA ALA A 73 -12.36 4.14 -5.99
C ALA A 73 -11.75 4.95 -7.17
N PRO A 74 -12.55 5.76 -7.92
CA PRO A 74 -12.01 6.65 -8.95
C PRO A 74 -10.98 7.66 -8.41
N THR A 75 -11.14 8.13 -7.17
CA THR A 75 -10.19 9.07 -6.55
C THR A 75 -8.80 8.43 -6.40
N PHE A 76 -8.73 7.16 -6.04
CA PHE A 76 -7.45 6.44 -5.95
C PHE A 76 -6.78 6.30 -7.31
N HIS A 77 -7.54 5.92 -8.35
CA HIS A 77 -7.01 5.80 -9.71
C HIS A 77 -6.53 7.14 -10.29
N ARG A 78 -7.27 8.24 -10.07
CA ARG A 78 -6.84 9.60 -10.46
C ARG A 78 -5.55 10.02 -9.78
N ARG A 79 -5.41 9.69 -8.50
CA ARG A 79 -4.17 9.94 -7.75
C ARG A 79 -3.01 9.12 -8.27
N GLU A 80 -3.23 7.84 -8.58
CA GLU A 80 -2.20 6.98 -9.18
C GLU A 80 -1.78 7.49 -10.56
N ILE A 81 -2.72 7.97 -11.41
CA ILE A 81 -2.39 8.62 -12.69
C ILE A 81 -1.45 9.81 -12.46
N LEU A 82 -1.81 10.71 -11.53
CA LEU A 82 -1.02 11.90 -11.24
C LEU A 82 0.40 11.52 -10.79
N VAL A 83 0.52 10.60 -9.83
CA VAL A 83 1.83 10.18 -9.29
C VAL A 83 2.65 9.47 -10.36
N ALA A 84 2.09 8.44 -10.99
CA ALA A 84 2.81 7.63 -11.99
C ALA A 84 3.24 8.43 -13.22
N SER A 85 2.51 9.49 -13.59
CA SER A 85 2.91 10.39 -14.69
C SER A 85 4.14 11.25 -14.39
N ARG A 86 4.55 11.33 -13.11
CA ARG A 86 5.65 12.18 -12.64
C ARG A 86 6.82 11.41 -12.07
N LEU A 87 6.67 10.10 -11.84
CA LEU A 87 7.76 9.26 -11.35
C LEU A 87 8.91 9.26 -12.38
N PRO A 88 10.16 9.46 -11.94
CA PRO A 88 11.30 9.46 -12.84
C PRO A 88 11.58 8.05 -13.35
N ALA A 89 12.17 7.95 -14.55
CA ALA A 89 12.47 6.65 -15.17
C ALA A 89 13.46 5.78 -14.37
N VAL A 90 14.20 6.37 -13.42
CA VAL A 90 15.11 5.65 -12.52
C VAL A 90 14.35 4.96 -11.38
N ALA A 91 13.15 5.44 -11.02
CA ALA A 91 12.37 4.83 -9.96
C ALA A 91 11.94 3.40 -10.37
N PRO A 92 12.01 2.42 -9.45
CA PRO A 92 11.64 1.04 -9.72
C PRO A 92 10.11 0.87 -9.78
N THR A 93 9.46 1.46 -10.78
CA THR A 93 8.01 1.48 -10.95
C THR A 93 7.64 1.26 -12.42
N PRO A 94 6.54 0.55 -12.73
CA PRO A 94 6.09 0.42 -14.11
C PRO A 94 5.73 1.78 -14.70
N ARG A 95 6.15 2.03 -15.94
CA ARG A 95 5.81 3.25 -16.66
C ARG A 95 4.33 3.29 -17.03
N LEU A 96 3.66 4.38 -16.65
CA LEU A 96 2.34 4.71 -17.16
C LEU A 96 2.44 5.01 -18.67
N LEU A 97 1.69 4.26 -19.48
CA LEU A 97 1.66 4.39 -20.94
C LEU A 97 0.51 5.27 -21.40
N TRP A 98 -0.64 5.16 -20.74
CA TRP A 98 -1.86 5.87 -21.09
C TRP A 98 -2.84 5.90 -19.93
N SER A 99 -3.74 6.87 -19.94
CA SER A 99 -4.84 6.96 -19.00
C SER A 99 -6.06 7.56 -19.67
N PHE A 100 -7.24 7.22 -19.16
CA PHE A 100 -8.52 7.77 -19.57
C PHE A 100 -9.38 8.05 -18.34
N ASP A 101 -10.01 9.21 -18.29
CA ASP A 101 -10.84 9.64 -17.17
C ASP A 101 -12.05 10.39 -17.74
N GLU A 102 -13.24 9.85 -17.51
CA GLU A 102 -14.51 10.44 -17.94
C GLU A 102 -14.97 11.60 -17.05
N GLY A 103 -14.27 11.83 -15.94
CA GLY A 103 -14.65 12.81 -14.93
C GLY A 103 -15.85 12.36 -14.09
N GLY A 104 -16.14 13.13 -13.03
CA GLY A 104 -17.26 12.86 -12.13
C GLY A 104 -17.27 11.42 -11.60
N GLU A 105 -18.41 10.75 -11.80
CA GLU A 105 -18.67 9.36 -11.42
C GLU A 105 -18.32 8.33 -12.52
N GLY A 106 -17.78 8.79 -13.65
CA GLY A 106 -17.43 7.94 -14.78
C GLY A 106 -16.21 7.05 -14.56
N TRP A 107 -15.82 6.33 -15.60
CA TRP A 107 -14.69 5.40 -15.55
C TRP A 107 -13.34 6.14 -15.53
N VAL A 108 -12.41 5.56 -14.77
CA VAL A 108 -11.00 5.93 -14.73
C VAL A 108 -10.18 4.70 -15.08
N VAL A 109 -9.32 4.83 -16.09
CA VAL A 109 -8.49 3.77 -16.65
C VAL A 109 -7.04 4.20 -16.61
N LEU A 110 -6.17 3.28 -16.19
CA LEU A 110 -4.73 3.39 -16.28
C LEU A 110 -4.19 2.23 -17.09
N VAL A 111 -3.24 2.49 -17.97
CA VAL A 111 -2.52 1.46 -18.70
C VAL A 111 -1.03 1.65 -18.50
N PHE A 112 -0.40 0.62 -17.95
CA PHE A 112 1.03 0.53 -17.67
C PHE A 112 1.70 -0.45 -18.64
N GLU A 113 3.03 -0.38 -18.71
CA GLU A 113 3.80 -1.47 -19.29
C GLU A 113 3.53 -2.78 -18.53
N ASP A 114 3.49 -3.90 -19.26
CA ASP A 114 3.39 -5.21 -18.64
C ASP A 114 4.77 -5.64 -18.14
N ILE A 115 4.87 -5.84 -16.82
CA ILE A 115 6.09 -6.31 -16.16
C ILE A 115 6.04 -7.83 -16.01
N GLU A 116 7.04 -8.48 -16.58
CA GLU A 116 7.31 -9.90 -16.34
C GLU A 116 8.02 -10.05 -14.99
N GLY A 117 7.23 -10.40 -13.98
CA GLY A 117 7.70 -10.60 -12.62
C GLY A 117 6.66 -11.31 -11.78
N ARG A 118 7.04 -11.63 -10.55
CA ARG A 118 6.20 -12.32 -9.57
C ARG A 118 6.28 -11.64 -8.21
N PRO A 119 5.23 -11.72 -7.37
CA PRO A 119 5.36 -11.30 -5.99
C PRO A 119 6.45 -12.12 -5.25
N PRO A 120 7.05 -11.56 -4.19
CA PRO A 120 7.85 -12.32 -3.25
C PRO A 120 7.12 -13.55 -2.73
N ALA A 121 7.87 -14.59 -2.41
CA ALA A 121 7.32 -15.82 -1.86
C ALA A 121 6.69 -15.57 -0.48
N GLN A 122 5.65 -16.35 -0.16
CA GLN A 122 5.06 -16.43 1.18
C GLN A 122 5.08 -17.91 1.62
N PRO A 123 5.87 -18.29 2.65
CA PRO A 123 6.71 -17.42 3.48
C PRO A 123 7.89 -16.79 2.74
N TRP A 124 8.37 -15.66 3.25
CA TRP A 124 9.44 -14.87 2.64
C TRP A 124 10.76 -15.63 2.55
N VAL A 125 11.44 -15.48 1.41
CA VAL A 125 12.79 -16.04 1.17
C VAL A 125 13.83 -14.95 1.42
N ALA A 126 14.87 -15.25 2.21
CA ALA A 126 15.89 -14.27 2.62
C ALA A 126 16.52 -13.53 1.43
N ARG A 127 16.91 -14.25 0.37
CA ARG A 127 17.49 -13.64 -0.84
C ARG A 127 16.53 -12.71 -1.57
N GLU A 128 15.22 -12.99 -1.51
CA GLU A 128 14.21 -12.11 -2.11
C GLU A 128 14.04 -10.83 -1.27
N LEU A 129 14.05 -10.97 0.05
CA LEU A 129 14.03 -9.84 0.98
C LEU A 129 15.26 -8.93 0.80
N ASP A 130 16.45 -9.50 0.60
CA ASP A 130 17.66 -8.71 0.35
C ASP A 130 17.48 -7.79 -0.87
N ARG A 131 16.91 -8.32 -1.96
CA ARG A 131 16.61 -7.54 -3.17
C ARG A 131 15.56 -6.45 -2.92
N VAL A 132 14.56 -6.73 -2.08
CA VAL A 132 13.54 -5.74 -1.70
C VAL A 132 14.16 -4.64 -0.87
N ILE A 133 15.04 -4.96 0.09
CA ILE A 133 15.73 -3.95 0.92
C ILE A 133 16.61 -3.05 0.06
N ASP A 134 17.38 -3.62 -0.88
CA ASP A 134 18.17 -2.83 -1.82
C ASP A 134 17.29 -1.89 -2.65
N ALA A 135 16.14 -2.38 -3.13
CA ALA A 135 15.18 -1.58 -3.89
C ALA A 135 14.52 -0.47 -3.06
N LEU A 136 14.20 -0.71 -1.78
CA LEU A 136 13.62 0.30 -0.88
C LEU A 136 14.62 1.39 -0.51
N ASN A 137 15.90 1.03 -0.31
CA ASN A 137 16.96 2.02 -0.10
C ASN A 137 17.15 2.90 -1.35
N ALA A 138 17.19 2.29 -2.54
CA ALA A 138 17.26 3.03 -3.81
C ALA A 138 16.02 3.92 -4.02
N LEU A 139 14.82 3.39 -3.78
CA LEU A 139 13.57 4.13 -3.90
C LEU A 139 13.56 5.38 -3.04
N SER A 140 13.90 5.25 -1.75
CA SER A 140 13.96 6.39 -0.84
C SER A 140 14.96 7.43 -1.30
N ALA A 141 16.12 7.02 -1.82
CA ALA A 141 17.14 7.94 -2.30
C ALA A 141 16.70 8.66 -3.58
N ASP A 142 16.17 7.93 -4.56
CA ASP A 142 15.76 8.46 -5.86
C ASP A 142 14.51 9.35 -5.79
N LEU A 143 13.70 9.17 -4.74
CA LEU A 143 12.48 9.92 -4.49
C LEU A 143 12.63 10.96 -3.37
N THR A 144 13.87 11.30 -3.00
CA THR A 144 14.19 12.41 -2.08
C THR A 144 15.11 13.44 -2.77
N PRO A 145 14.68 14.70 -2.96
CA PRO A 145 13.34 15.20 -2.66
C PRO A 145 12.28 14.63 -3.62
N SER A 146 11.02 14.68 -3.19
CA SER A 146 9.87 14.16 -3.92
C SER A 146 9.80 14.79 -5.33
N PRO A 147 9.66 13.98 -6.39
CA PRO A 147 9.44 14.50 -7.74
C PRO A 147 8.04 15.12 -7.92
N VAL A 148 7.14 14.95 -6.95
CA VAL A 148 5.78 15.49 -6.96
C VAL A 148 5.59 16.40 -5.76
N ALA A 149 5.09 17.62 -5.99
CA ALA A 149 4.94 18.58 -4.91
C ALA A 149 3.85 18.15 -3.92
N ALA A 150 4.07 18.40 -2.62
CA ALA A 150 3.07 18.17 -1.57
C ALA A 150 1.76 18.93 -1.82
N SER A 151 1.79 20.06 -2.54
CA SER A 151 0.59 20.80 -2.96
C SER A 151 -0.30 20.04 -3.95
N GLU A 152 0.26 19.09 -4.71
CA GLU A 152 -0.48 18.31 -5.71
C GLU A 152 -1.03 17.01 -5.11
N ILE A 153 -0.21 16.32 -4.31
CA ILE A 153 -0.56 14.99 -3.79
C ILE A 153 -0.85 14.95 -2.30
N GLY A 154 -0.67 16.04 -1.56
CA GLY A 154 -0.73 16.10 -0.10
C GLY A 154 0.58 15.68 0.56
N ASP A 155 0.77 16.12 1.81
CA ASP A 155 1.82 15.60 2.69
C ASP A 155 1.23 14.57 3.67
N ILE A 156 2.09 14.06 4.54
CA ILE A 156 1.74 13.07 5.56
C ILE A 156 0.63 13.54 6.52
N SER A 157 0.40 14.85 6.68
CA SER A 157 -0.68 15.35 7.53
C SER A 157 -2.08 15.11 6.93
N SER A 158 -2.15 14.67 5.68
CA SER A 158 -3.39 14.25 5.00
C SER A 158 -3.56 12.73 4.94
N PHE A 159 -2.64 11.97 5.53
CA PHE A 159 -2.66 10.52 5.50
C PHE A 159 -3.46 9.96 6.68
N GLY A 160 -4.73 9.60 6.43
CA GLY A 160 -5.67 9.13 7.45
C GLY A 160 -5.13 8.04 8.40
N PRO A 161 -4.35 7.05 7.95
CA PRO A 161 -3.72 6.08 8.85
C PRO A 161 -2.76 6.68 9.89
N LEU A 162 -2.16 7.85 9.63
CA LEU A 162 -1.26 8.52 10.57
C LEU A 162 -1.93 9.62 11.40
N VAL A 163 -2.99 10.25 10.87
CA VAL A 163 -3.67 11.38 11.54
C VAL A 163 -5.12 11.07 11.92
N GLY A 164 -5.45 9.77 11.98
CA GLY A 164 -6.82 9.29 12.11
C GLY A 164 -7.39 9.43 13.53
N GLY A 165 -6.53 9.62 14.52
CA GLY A 165 -6.90 9.54 15.92
C GLY A 165 -7.24 8.09 16.30
N ASN A 166 -6.42 7.13 15.87
CA ASN A 166 -6.77 5.71 15.87
C ASN A 166 -6.92 5.13 17.29
N TRP A 167 -6.00 5.44 18.20
CA TRP A 167 -6.08 5.08 19.60
C TRP A 167 -7.18 5.85 20.32
N PHE A 168 -7.35 7.13 19.99
CA PHE A 168 -8.46 7.92 20.53
C PHE A 168 -9.80 7.27 20.15
N ARG A 169 -10.02 6.93 18.88
CA ARG A 169 -11.25 6.24 18.42
C ARG A 169 -11.45 4.90 19.09
N LEU A 170 -10.39 4.11 19.26
CA LEU A 170 -10.46 2.82 19.95
C LEU A 170 -11.02 2.95 21.38
N ARG A 171 -10.72 4.06 22.09
CA ARG A 171 -11.31 4.38 23.40
C ARG A 171 -12.83 4.56 23.33
N PHE A 172 -13.33 5.26 22.32
CA PHE A 172 -14.77 5.53 22.16
C PHE A 172 -15.53 4.31 21.69
N ASP A 173 -15.01 3.62 20.68
CA ASP A 173 -15.64 2.43 20.12
C ASP A 173 -15.63 1.28 21.15
N ASN A 174 -14.63 1.25 22.02
CA ASN A 174 -14.43 0.29 23.12
C ASN A 174 -14.80 -1.16 22.74
N PRO A 175 -14.12 -1.75 21.73
CA PRO A 175 -14.43 -3.11 21.32
C PRO A 175 -14.22 -4.10 22.48
N PRO A 176 -15.03 -5.17 22.55
CA PRO A 176 -14.95 -6.14 23.64
C PRO A 176 -13.62 -6.90 23.67
N GLU A 177 -13.02 -7.19 22.51
CA GLU A 177 -11.86 -8.08 22.35
C GLU A 177 -10.51 -7.33 22.22
N VAL A 178 -10.40 -6.10 22.75
CA VAL A 178 -9.12 -5.37 22.72
C VAL A 178 -8.08 -6.02 23.62
N ASP A 179 -6.85 -6.15 23.10
CA ASP A 179 -5.68 -6.64 23.80
C ASP A 179 -5.51 -5.99 25.20
N PRO A 180 -5.33 -6.77 26.28
CA PRO A 180 -5.20 -6.24 27.63
C PRO A 180 -4.04 -5.26 27.84
N TRP A 181 -2.92 -5.44 27.13
CA TRP A 181 -1.78 -4.53 27.18
C TRP A 181 -2.17 -3.18 26.57
N VAL A 182 -2.84 -3.18 25.41
CA VAL A 182 -3.37 -1.94 24.81
C VAL A 182 -4.32 -1.23 25.77
N ARG A 183 -5.26 -1.97 26.38
CA ARG A 183 -6.21 -1.38 27.32
C ARG A 183 -5.52 -0.73 28.52
N ARG A 184 -4.46 -1.34 29.05
CA ARG A 184 -3.67 -0.81 30.18
C ARG A 184 -2.93 0.47 29.82
N HIS A 185 -2.44 0.58 28.58
CA HIS A 185 -1.56 1.67 28.15
C HIS A 185 -2.25 2.71 27.25
N LEU A 186 -3.57 2.65 27.10
CA LEU A 186 -4.32 3.46 26.13
C LEU A 186 -4.12 4.97 26.30
N ASP A 187 -4.00 5.49 27.53
CA ASP A 187 -3.70 6.91 27.75
C ASP A 187 -2.34 7.32 27.16
N ARG A 188 -1.31 6.49 27.35
CA ARG A 188 0.03 6.75 26.81
C ARG A 188 0.08 6.62 25.29
N LEU A 189 -0.68 5.68 24.73
CA LEU A 189 -0.78 5.49 23.28
C LEU A 189 -1.43 6.70 22.61
N ILE A 190 -2.47 7.29 23.23
CA ILE A 190 -3.11 8.52 22.74
C ILE A 190 -2.15 9.72 22.85
N GLU A 191 -1.42 9.86 23.95
CA GLU A 191 -0.42 10.94 24.10
C GLU A 191 0.68 10.83 23.02
N ALA A 192 1.09 9.62 22.66
CA ALA A 192 2.07 9.39 21.58
C ALA A 192 1.50 9.73 20.19
N GLU A 193 0.25 9.37 19.92
CA GLU A 193 -0.48 9.69 18.67
C GLU A 193 -0.52 11.20 18.41
N GLU A 194 -0.70 12.02 19.44
CA GLU A 194 -0.71 13.49 19.31
C GLU A 194 0.63 14.07 18.81
N ARG A 195 1.74 13.32 18.94
CA ARG A 195 3.11 13.76 18.64
C ARG A 195 3.66 13.20 17.34
N VAL A 196 3.05 12.18 16.75
CA VAL A 196 3.60 11.47 15.60
C VAL A 196 3.73 12.36 14.37
N LEU A 197 2.81 13.30 14.17
CA LEU A 197 2.83 14.19 13.02
C LEU A 197 4.05 15.12 13.02
N ASP A 198 4.48 15.59 14.19
CA ASP A 198 5.62 16.50 14.34
C ASP A 198 6.93 15.86 13.85
N VAL A 199 7.04 14.53 13.97
CA VAL A 199 8.23 13.77 13.61
C VAL A 199 8.14 13.07 12.25
N SER A 200 6.98 13.17 11.59
CA SER A 200 6.69 12.47 10.33
C SER A 200 6.84 13.33 9.08
N ARG A 201 7.06 14.64 9.24
CA ARG A 201 7.31 15.56 8.12
C ARG A 201 8.67 15.28 7.48
N GLY A 202 8.72 15.38 6.17
CA GLY A 202 9.94 15.17 5.39
C GLY A 202 9.73 15.59 3.93
N GLU A 203 10.69 15.23 3.08
CA GLU A 203 10.72 15.65 1.67
C GLU A 203 10.65 14.46 0.71
N THR A 204 10.44 13.24 1.19
CA THR A 204 10.44 12.01 0.38
C THR A 204 9.05 11.72 -0.16
N LEU A 205 8.95 11.28 -1.42
CA LEU A 205 7.71 10.68 -1.92
C LEU A 205 7.56 9.27 -1.35
N LEU A 206 6.59 9.09 -0.47
CA LEU A 206 6.27 7.82 0.18
C LEU A 206 5.23 7.05 -0.62
N HIS A 207 5.32 5.71 -0.58
CA HIS A 207 4.33 4.82 -1.18
C HIS A 207 3.08 4.68 -0.30
N LEU A 208 3.29 4.54 1.02
CA LEU A 208 2.28 4.41 2.08
C LEU A 208 1.36 3.18 1.96
N ASP A 209 1.83 2.16 1.25
CA ASP A 209 1.09 0.92 1.02
C ASP A 209 2.02 -0.25 0.65
N LEU A 210 3.26 -0.24 1.14
CA LEU A 210 4.25 -1.28 0.82
C LEU A 210 3.84 -2.61 1.42
N ARG A 211 3.73 -3.62 0.56
CA ARG A 211 3.42 -5.02 0.88
C ARG A 211 4.04 -5.94 -0.17
N GLY A 212 4.16 -7.23 0.15
CA GLY A 212 4.65 -8.22 -0.82
C GLY A 212 3.83 -8.28 -2.11
N ASP A 213 2.51 -8.13 -2.03
CA ASP A 213 1.63 -8.15 -3.21
C ASP A 213 1.71 -6.88 -4.08
N ASN A 214 2.30 -5.79 -3.55
CA ASN A 214 2.59 -4.55 -4.28
C ASN A 214 4.04 -4.52 -4.83
N MET A 215 4.73 -5.67 -4.83
CA MET A 215 6.09 -5.81 -5.35
C MET A 215 6.14 -6.89 -6.43
N LEU A 216 6.94 -6.66 -7.48
CA LEU A 216 7.24 -7.66 -8.50
C LEU A 216 8.75 -7.87 -8.57
N LEU A 217 9.18 -9.07 -8.21
CA LEU A 217 10.53 -9.56 -8.44
C LEU A 217 10.68 -9.90 -9.93
N THR A 218 11.59 -9.22 -10.59
CA THR A 218 11.97 -9.46 -12.00
C THR A 218 13.38 -10.05 -12.05
N ASP A 219 13.95 -10.25 -13.24
CA ASP A 219 15.38 -10.57 -13.37
C ASP A 219 16.26 -9.33 -13.15
N GLY A 220 15.74 -8.13 -13.47
CA GLY A 220 16.48 -6.87 -13.39
C GLY A 220 16.40 -6.14 -12.05
N GLY A 221 15.47 -6.53 -11.16
CA GLY A 221 15.28 -5.82 -9.89
C GLY A 221 13.94 -6.14 -9.24
N VAL A 222 13.49 -5.22 -8.39
CA VAL A 222 12.14 -5.21 -7.82
C VAL A 222 11.41 -4.03 -8.44
N MET A 223 10.16 -4.22 -8.87
CA MET A 223 9.26 -3.14 -9.25
C MET A 223 8.20 -2.96 -8.16
N ILE A 224 7.88 -1.71 -7.84
CA ILE A 224 6.89 -1.33 -6.82
C ILE A 224 5.69 -0.74 -7.55
N VAL A 225 4.52 -1.32 -7.30
CA VAL A 225 3.27 -1.01 -8.00
C VAL A 225 2.22 -0.50 -7.03
N ASP A 226 1.16 0.11 -7.56
CA ASP A 226 0.01 0.59 -6.78
C ASP A 226 0.33 1.81 -5.90
N TRP A 227 0.43 2.98 -6.55
CA TRP A 227 0.80 4.26 -5.93
C TRP A 227 -0.36 5.21 -5.54
N PRO A 228 -1.62 4.79 -5.30
CA PRO A 228 -2.70 5.75 -5.10
C PRO A 228 -2.62 6.48 -3.74
N HIS A 229 -1.87 5.93 -2.78
CA HIS A 229 -1.73 6.47 -1.43
C HIS A 229 -0.61 7.52 -1.31
N ALA A 230 0.25 7.67 -2.31
CA ALA A 230 1.51 8.39 -2.19
C ALA A 230 1.36 9.83 -1.68
N ARG A 231 2.23 10.22 -0.74
CA ARG A 231 2.33 11.57 -0.15
C ARG A 231 3.78 11.94 0.06
N VAL A 232 4.02 13.22 0.34
CA VAL A 232 5.31 13.69 0.81
C VAL A 232 5.44 13.52 2.33
N GLY A 233 6.52 12.93 2.81
CA GLY A 233 6.78 12.72 4.24
C GLY A 233 8.19 12.24 4.55
N ALA A 234 8.41 11.78 5.77
CA ALA A 234 9.69 11.22 6.19
C ALA A 234 9.88 9.79 5.66
N ALA A 235 11.02 9.53 5.02
CA ALA A 235 11.35 8.25 4.36
C ALA A 235 11.14 6.99 5.21
N TRP A 236 11.36 7.09 6.53
CA TRP A 236 11.26 5.95 7.43
C TRP A 236 9.84 5.40 7.60
N ILE A 237 8.80 6.17 7.25
CA ILE A 237 7.40 5.80 7.45
C ILE A 237 7.03 4.58 6.60
N ASP A 238 7.51 4.50 5.36
CA ASP A 238 7.27 3.36 4.47
C ASP A 238 7.82 2.05 5.07
N ALA A 239 8.99 2.12 5.70
CA ALA A 239 9.59 0.97 6.38
C ALA A 239 8.74 0.52 7.59
N VAL A 240 8.30 1.47 8.41
CA VAL A 240 7.46 1.20 9.58
C VAL A 240 6.09 0.63 9.19
N GLY A 241 5.51 1.12 8.09
CA GLY A 241 4.25 0.59 7.54
C GLY A 241 4.40 -0.80 6.92
N PHE A 242 5.54 -1.10 6.29
CA PHE A 242 5.80 -2.40 5.66
C PHE A 242 6.10 -3.52 6.67
N ALA A 243 6.80 -3.21 7.76
CA ALA A 243 7.34 -4.21 8.69
C ALA A 243 6.28 -5.19 9.26
N PRO A 244 5.05 -4.74 9.65
CA PRO A 244 4.01 -5.66 10.11
C PRO A 244 3.55 -6.64 9.04
N SER A 245 3.39 -6.20 7.79
CA SER A 245 3.02 -7.06 6.66
C SER A 245 4.10 -8.10 6.38
N LEU A 246 5.38 -7.70 6.36
CA LEU A 246 6.51 -8.60 6.13
C LEU A 246 6.53 -9.75 7.16
N SER A 247 6.48 -9.42 8.45
CA SER A 247 6.51 -10.42 9.53
C SER A 247 5.27 -11.31 9.53
N MET A 248 4.08 -10.73 9.31
CA MET A 248 2.82 -11.49 9.19
C MET A 248 2.86 -12.52 8.05
N GLU A 249 3.56 -12.21 6.95
CA GLU A 249 3.74 -13.09 5.79
C GLU A 249 4.88 -14.11 5.95
N GLY A 250 5.44 -14.25 7.15
CA GLY A 250 6.51 -15.20 7.44
C GLY A 250 7.90 -14.68 7.11
N GLY A 251 8.08 -13.36 7.03
CA GLY A 251 9.37 -12.70 7.03
C GLY A 251 9.97 -12.55 8.44
N PRO A 252 11.12 -11.85 8.55
CA PRO A 252 11.78 -11.60 9.83
C PRO A 252 10.93 -10.70 10.75
N GLU A 253 11.36 -10.57 12.01
CA GLU A 253 10.73 -9.65 12.96
C GLU A 253 10.86 -8.19 12.49
N PRO A 254 9.88 -7.32 12.78
CA PRO A 254 9.88 -5.93 12.32
C PRO A 254 11.15 -5.13 12.64
N GLU A 255 11.74 -5.36 13.83
CA GLU A 255 12.99 -4.69 14.25
C GLU A 255 14.17 -5.06 13.35
N GLU A 256 14.23 -6.30 12.84
CA GLU A 256 15.29 -6.74 11.94
C GLU A 256 15.20 -6.03 10.58
N LEU A 257 14.00 -5.72 10.09
CA LEU A 257 13.81 -4.97 8.86
C LEU A 257 14.31 -3.52 9.01
N ILE A 258 13.83 -2.81 10.03
CA ILE A 258 14.19 -1.39 10.20
C ILE A 258 15.67 -1.21 10.58
N ALA A 259 16.34 -2.23 11.11
CA ALA A 259 17.79 -2.21 11.31
C ALA A 259 18.59 -2.27 9.99
N ARG A 260 17.96 -2.64 8.86
CA ARG A 260 18.61 -2.85 7.56
C ARG A 260 18.35 -1.73 6.53
N LEU A 261 17.39 -0.85 6.78
CA LEU A 261 17.04 0.25 5.87
C LEU A 261 17.75 1.54 6.27
N ASP A 262 18.26 2.28 5.28
CA ASP A 262 19.03 3.51 5.51
C ASP A 262 18.17 4.60 6.14
N ALA A 263 16.93 4.74 5.66
CA ALA A 263 15.98 5.74 6.14
C ALA A 263 15.69 5.59 7.65
N THR A 264 15.54 4.36 8.13
CA THR A 264 15.27 4.08 9.54
C THR A 264 16.54 4.18 10.39
N ARG A 265 17.70 3.71 9.91
CA ARG A 265 18.98 3.86 10.64
C ARG A 265 19.39 5.31 10.85
N ALA A 266 19.01 6.21 9.95
CA ALA A 266 19.28 7.64 10.04
C ALA A 266 18.26 8.40 10.93
N THR A 267 17.22 7.72 11.43
CA THR A 267 16.12 8.34 12.19
C THR A 267 16.31 8.15 13.69
N ASP A 268 15.91 9.15 14.48
CA ASP A 268 15.86 9.05 15.94
C ASP A 268 15.00 7.84 16.37
N PRO A 269 15.53 6.93 17.23
CA PRO A 269 14.77 5.79 17.72
C PRO A 269 13.41 6.13 18.35
N ASP A 270 13.27 7.29 18.98
CA ASP A 270 12.02 7.75 19.59
C ASP A 270 11.00 8.15 18.51
N HIS A 271 11.45 8.76 17.41
CA HIS A 271 10.59 9.11 16.28
C HIS A 271 10.04 7.84 15.61
N LEU A 272 10.91 6.83 15.42
CA LEU A 272 10.48 5.52 14.94
C LEU A 272 9.44 4.91 15.88
N THR A 273 9.68 4.96 17.19
CA THR A 273 8.72 4.45 18.19
C THR A 273 7.34 5.11 18.07
N LEU A 274 7.28 6.44 17.90
CA LEU A 274 6.02 7.17 17.68
C LEU A 274 5.30 6.69 16.41
N GLY A 275 6.03 6.53 15.30
CA GLY A 275 5.46 6.01 14.05
C GLY A 275 4.93 4.58 14.17
N ILE A 276 5.66 3.71 14.89
CA ILE A 276 5.23 2.33 15.12
C ILE A 276 3.97 2.30 15.99
N ILE A 277 3.89 3.15 17.02
CA ILE A 277 2.67 3.32 17.82
C ILE A 277 1.49 3.70 16.94
N GLU A 278 1.67 4.63 16.00
CA GLU A 278 0.58 5.05 15.12
C GLU A 278 0.14 3.96 14.15
N ILE A 279 1.07 3.25 13.51
CA ILE A 279 0.75 2.12 12.64
C ILE A 279 0.06 0.99 13.41
N ALA A 280 0.49 0.70 14.64
CA ALA A 280 -0.18 -0.25 15.51
C ALA A 280 -1.62 0.19 15.85
N GLY A 281 -1.83 1.49 16.07
CA GLY A 281 -3.13 2.09 16.34
C GLY A 281 -4.07 1.94 15.15
N PHE A 282 -3.59 2.31 13.96
CA PHE A 282 -4.33 2.17 12.71
C PHE A 282 -4.82 0.75 12.49
N PHE A 283 -3.92 -0.24 12.51
CA PHE A 283 -4.31 -1.63 12.25
C PHE A 283 -5.21 -2.20 13.35
N THR A 284 -4.99 -1.84 14.61
CA THR A 284 -5.83 -2.29 15.74
C THR A 284 -7.24 -1.69 15.64
N HIS A 285 -7.35 -0.40 15.35
CA HIS A 285 -8.65 0.25 15.18
C HIS A 285 -9.37 -0.33 13.97
N GLN A 286 -8.72 -0.37 12.80
CA GLN A 286 -9.32 -0.89 11.58
C GLN A 286 -9.73 -2.36 11.69
N GLY A 287 -8.90 -3.21 12.29
CA GLY A 287 -9.20 -4.63 12.51
C GLY A 287 -10.39 -4.86 13.45
N SER A 288 -10.70 -3.90 14.32
CA SER A 288 -11.85 -3.97 15.24
C SER A 288 -13.18 -3.55 14.60
N LEU A 289 -13.15 -2.92 13.43
CA LEU A 289 -14.36 -2.45 12.76
C LEU A 289 -15.13 -3.59 12.07
N PRO A 290 -16.44 -3.41 11.82
CA PRO A 290 -17.23 -4.41 11.10
C PRO A 290 -16.65 -4.74 9.71
N PRO A 291 -16.91 -5.96 9.19
CA PRO A 291 -16.54 -6.35 7.83
C PRO A 291 -17.04 -5.36 6.79
N VAL A 292 -16.24 -5.12 5.75
CA VAL A 292 -16.61 -4.25 4.64
C VAL A 292 -17.21 -5.08 3.52
N GLU A 293 -18.38 -4.68 3.03
CA GLU A 293 -19.04 -5.33 1.91
C GLU A 293 -18.13 -5.31 0.66
N GLY A 294 -18.00 -6.46 -0.01
CA GLY A 294 -17.15 -6.62 -1.20
C GLY A 294 -15.65 -6.81 -0.92
N LEU A 295 -15.18 -6.63 0.32
CA LEU A 295 -13.77 -6.77 0.73
C LEU A 295 -13.61 -7.86 1.80
N SER A 296 -13.86 -9.10 1.40
CA SER A 296 -13.72 -10.26 2.29
C SER A 296 -12.27 -10.40 2.77
N GLY A 297 -12.09 -10.67 4.07
CA GLY A 297 -10.76 -10.86 4.66
C GLY A 297 -10.01 -9.58 5.03
N LEU A 298 -10.55 -8.39 4.72
CA LEU A 298 -9.86 -7.12 4.97
C LEU A 298 -9.61 -6.89 6.47
N ARG A 299 -10.63 -7.13 7.30
CA ARG A 299 -10.53 -6.89 8.76
C ARG A 299 -9.58 -7.89 9.41
N GLU A 300 -9.62 -9.13 8.98
CA GLU A 300 -8.72 -10.20 9.40
C GLU A 300 -7.26 -9.89 8.99
N PHE A 301 -7.06 -9.35 7.79
CA PHE A 301 -5.75 -8.91 7.30
C PHE A 301 -5.20 -7.72 8.09
N GLN A 302 -6.05 -6.75 8.41
CA GLN A 302 -5.68 -5.58 9.23
C GLN A 302 -5.36 -6.01 10.67
N GLU A 303 -6.19 -6.86 11.28
CA GLU A 303 -5.94 -7.34 12.63
C GLU A 303 -4.69 -8.22 12.73
N ALA A 304 -4.39 -9.03 11.71
CA ALA A 304 -3.16 -9.82 11.68
C ALA A 304 -1.89 -8.94 11.68
N GLN A 305 -1.90 -7.83 10.93
CA GLN A 305 -0.83 -6.82 11.01
C GLN A 305 -0.84 -6.08 12.34
N GLY A 306 -2.02 -5.74 12.86
CA GLY A 306 -2.19 -5.10 14.16
C GLY A 306 -1.59 -5.93 15.29
N ALA A 307 -1.79 -7.25 15.26
CA ALA A 307 -1.21 -8.17 16.24
C ALA A 307 0.32 -8.17 16.20
N VAL A 308 0.94 -8.09 15.01
CA VAL A 308 2.39 -7.93 14.87
C VAL A 308 2.83 -6.58 15.44
N ALA A 309 2.20 -5.48 15.01
CA ALA A 309 2.58 -4.13 15.40
C ALA A 309 2.41 -3.89 16.91
N ARG A 310 1.37 -4.44 17.55
CA ARG A 310 1.16 -4.38 19.00
C ARG A 310 2.26 -5.10 19.79
N ARG A 311 2.68 -6.29 19.34
CA ARG A 311 3.82 -6.99 19.96
C ARG A 311 5.11 -6.18 19.82
N TRP A 312 5.31 -5.58 18.66
CA TRP A 312 6.49 -4.78 18.38
C TRP A 312 6.58 -3.54 19.28
N ILE A 313 5.50 -2.77 19.45
CA ILE A 313 5.51 -1.63 20.39
C ILE A 313 5.68 -2.07 21.84
N ALA A 314 5.09 -3.21 22.25
CA ALA A 314 5.24 -3.71 23.61
C ALA A 314 6.71 -4.08 23.92
N GLN A 315 7.41 -4.68 22.95
CA GLN A 315 8.84 -4.97 23.06
C GLN A 315 9.69 -3.70 23.10
N ARG A 316 9.39 -2.72 22.23
CA ARG A 316 10.18 -1.50 22.07
C ARG A 316 10.02 -0.51 23.21
N THR A 317 8.83 -0.45 23.81
CA THR A 317 8.52 0.47 24.91
C THR A 317 8.85 -0.09 26.29
N GLU A 318 8.95 -1.42 26.42
CA GLU A 318 9.14 -2.14 27.69
C GLU A 318 8.11 -1.74 28.77
N TRP A 319 6.92 -1.27 28.37
CA TRP A 319 5.86 -0.91 29.31
C TRP A 319 5.26 -2.16 29.96
N ALA A 320 5.27 -2.18 31.29
CA ALA A 320 4.79 -3.28 32.12
C ALA A 320 3.26 -3.36 32.25
#